data_AF-A0A1V4U5U1-F1
#
_entry.id   AF-A0A1V4U5U1-F1
#
_cell.length_a   1.000
_cell.length_b   1.000
_cell.length_c   1.000
_cell.angle_alpha   90.00
_cell.angle_beta   90.00
_cell.angle_gamma   90.00
#
_symmetry.space_group_name_H-M   'P 1'
#
loop_
_entity.id
_entity.type
_entity.pdbx_description
1 polymer ?
#
loop_
_entity_poly.entity_id
_entity_poly.type
_entity_poly.pdbx_seq_one_letter_code
_entity_poly.pdbx_strand_id
1 'polypeptide(L)'
;MSIPGPYPGWPHIRERIREMIAGAEDISRITGCMLQYTDLIPVPQSMDLPGMKDIEQLLSGKYNCHTVQDEVMLFRTHIPGTAGSIRSHLNRPGKPVWTLVFSIQTEGPARFASCEDLLDWFDDARAGIHALFDIIVPEEIIQALK
;
A
#
# COMPACT_ATOMS: atom_id res chain seq x y z
N MET A 1 -13.29 6.90 -17.51
CA MET A 1 -12.50 7.97 -16.87
C MET A 1 -11.72 7.30 -15.75
N SER A 2 -10.40 7.15 -15.90
CA SER A 2 -9.56 6.65 -14.82
C SER A 2 -9.37 7.76 -13.80
N ILE A 3 -9.85 7.56 -12.58
CA ILE A 3 -9.40 8.36 -11.43
C ILE A 3 -7.86 8.28 -11.45
N PRO A 4 -7.12 9.40 -11.45
CA PRO A 4 -5.68 9.31 -11.27
C PRO A 4 -5.48 8.60 -9.93
N GLY A 5 -4.88 7.40 -9.96
CA GLY A 5 -4.78 6.57 -8.76
C GLY A 5 -4.16 7.37 -7.60
N PRO A 6 -4.45 7.03 -6.34
CA PRO A 6 -4.11 7.81 -5.13
C PRO A 6 -2.64 8.26 -4.93
N TYR A 7 -1.72 7.91 -5.83
CA TYR A 7 -0.29 8.18 -5.73
C TYR A 7 0.23 8.78 -7.05
N PRO A 8 -0.02 10.08 -7.31
CA PRO A 8 0.56 10.76 -8.46
C PRO A 8 2.09 10.83 -8.35
N GLY A 9 2.77 10.98 -9.48
CA GLY A 9 4.23 11.12 -9.52
C GLY A 9 5.00 9.80 -9.55
N TRP A 10 4.32 8.65 -9.68
CA TRP A 10 4.96 7.34 -9.80
C TRP A 10 6.11 7.27 -10.83
N PRO A 11 5.99 7.85 -12.06
CA PRO A 11 7.11 7.83 -13.01
C PRO A 11 8.40 8.42 -12.46
N HIS A 12 8.32 9.49 -11.65
CA HIS A 12 9.48 10.12 -11.02
C HIS A 12 10.06 9.26 -9.89
N ILE A 13 9.19 8.63 -9.10
CA ILE A 13 9.62 7.69 -8.04
C ILE A 13 10.29 6.47 -8.66
N ARG A 14 9.70 5.87 -9.71
CA ARG A 14 10.25 4.73 -10.43
C ARG A 14 11.62 5.06 -11.04
N GLU A 15 11.78 6.24 -11.63
CA GLU A 15 13.08 6.71 -12.12
C GLU A 15 14.09 6.83 -10.98
N ARG A 16 13.68 7.39 -9.84
CA ARG A 16 14.57 7.53 -8.70
C ARG A 16 15.01 6.17 -8.13
N ILE A 17 14.09 5.20 -8.09
CA ILE A 17 14.42 3.81 -7.73
C ILE A 17 15.41 3.24 -8.75
N ARG A 18 15.20 3.45 -10.06
CA ARG A 18 16.12 3.02 -11.11
C ARG A 18 17.53 3.59 -10.91
N GLU A 19 17.65 4.87 -10.62
CA GLU A 19 18.94 5.50 -10.34
C GLU A 19 19.62 4.89 -9.10
N MET A 20 18.85 4.61 -8.05
CA MET A 20 19.36 3.98 -6.83
C MET A 20 19.89 2.56 -7.08
N ILE A 21 19.19 1.76 -7.88
CA ILE A 21 19.59 0.38 -8.19
C ILE A 21 20.71 0.32 -9.23
N ALA A 22 20.79 1.29 -10.14
CA ALA A 22 21.88 1.40 -11.11
C ALA A 22 23.24 1.65 -10.42
N GLY A 23 23.22 2.23 -9.22
CA GLY A 23 24.41 2.38 -8.36
C GLY A 23 24.80 1.10 -7.60
N ALA A 24 23.98 0.05 -7.63
CA ALA A 24 24.32 -1.24 -7.03
C ALA A 24 25.24 -2.02 -7.97
N GLU A 25 26.44 -2.39 -7.50
CA GLU A 25 27.39 -3.20 -8.27
C GLU A 25 26.83 -4.57 -8.67
N ASP A 26 25.88 -5.10 -7.87
CA ASP A 26 25.31 -6.43 -8.05
C ASP A 26 23.87 -6.49 -7.50
N ILE A 27 22.90 -6.63 -8.39
CA ILE A 27 21.47 -6.73 -8.07
C ILE A 27 21.15 -7.94 -7.19
N SER A 28 21.93 -9.02 -7.29
CA SER A 28 21.70 -10.26 -6.52
C SER A 28 21.89 -10.07 -5.02
N ARG A 29 22.51 -8.95 -4.59
CA ARG A 29 22.66 -8.58 -3.18
C ARG A 29 21.39 -7.98 -2.58
N ILE A 30 20.43 -7.55 -3.40
CA ILE A 30 19.13 -7.06 -2.92
C ILE A 30 18.29 -8.28 -2.54
N THR A 31 18.15 -8.48 -1.23
CA THR A 31 17.47 -9.64 -0.64
C THR A 31 16.04 -9.36 -0.24
N GLY A 32 15.55 -8.14 -0.42
CA GLY A 32 14.17 -7.81 -0.06
C GLY A 32 13.84 -6.35 -0.35
N CYS A 33 12.55 -6.08 -0.49
CA CYS A 33 12.02 -4.77 -0.81
C CYS A 33 10.72 -4.51 -0.05
N MET A 34 10.44 -3.24 0.18
CA MET A 34 9.21 -2.76 0.81
C MET A 34 8.77 -1.48 0.11
N LEU A 35 7.49 -1.40 -0.22
CA LEU A 35 6.82 -0.18 -0.65
C LEU A 35 5.77 0.18 0.40
N GLN A 36 5.81 1.42 0.87
CA GLN A 36 4.91 1.91 1.89
C GLN A 36 4.32 3.26 1.48
N TYR A 37 3.00 3.37 1.53
CA TYR A 37 2.28 4.64 1.37
C TYR A 37 1.61 5.03 2.69
N THR A 38 1.62 6.33 2.98
CA THR A 38 0.92 6.91 4.12
C THR A 38 -0.02 7.98 3.61
N ASP A 39 -1.31 7.72 3.72
CA ASP A 39 -2.39 8.60 3.30
C ASP A 39 -2.93 9.36 4.51
N LEU A 40 -3.04 10.67 4.38
CA LEU A 40 -3.63 11.56 5.37
C LEU A 40 -4.91 12.13 4.80
N ILE A 41 -6.03 11.55 5.18
CA ILE A 41 -7.35 11.84 4.63
C ILE A 41 -8.09 12.77 5.59
N PRO A 42 -8.40 14.03 5.20
CA PRO A 42 -9.31 14.87 5.97
C PRO A 42 -10.70 14.24 5.96
N VAL A 43 -11.29 14.02 7.13
CA VAL A 43 -12.60 13.39 7.24
C VAL A 43 -13.65 14.35 7.82
N PRO A 44 -14.90 14.35 7.35
CA PRO A 44 -15.99 15.06 7.99
C PRO A 44 -16.22 14.58 9.43
N GLN A 45 -16.65 15.46 10.34
CA GLN A 45 -16.79 15.12 11.76
C GLN A 45 -17.79 13.98 12.04
N SER A 46 -18.78 13.79 11.14
CA SER A 46 -19.88 12.82 11.25
C SER A 46 -19.72 11.58 10.37
N MET A 47 -18.59 11.41 9.70
CA MET A 47 -18.38 10.24 8.84
C MET A 47 -17.95 9.05 9.69
N ASP A 48 -18.65 7.93 9.52
CA ASP A 48 -18.23 6.65 10.08
C ASP A 48 -17.13 6.07 9.20
N LEU A 49 -16.03 5.65 9.82
CA LEU A 49 -14.86 5.14 9.11
C LEU A 49 -14.66 3.68 9.48
N PRO A 50 -14.22 2.85 8.53
CA PRO A 50 -14.04 1.44 8.82
C PRO A 50 -12.93 1.26 9.88
N GLY A 51 -13.28 0.56 10.95
CA GLY A 51 -12.31 0.08 11.94
C GLY A 51 -11.48 -1.07 11.38
N MET A 52 -10.49 -1.54 12.15
CA MET A 52 -9.61 -2.61 11.68
C MET A 52 -10.35 -3.92 11.39
N LYS A 53 -11.37 -4.26 12.18
CA LYS A 53 -12.21 -5.43 11.90
C LYS A 53 -13.05 -5.28 10.65
N ASP A 54 -13.54 -4.07 10.36
CA ASP A 54 -14.30 -3.81 9.14
C ASP A 54 -13.39 -3.93 7.93
N ILE A 55 -12.16 -3.40 8.02
CA ILE A 55 -11.13 -3.54 6.99
C ILE A 55 -10.78 -5.02 6.76
N GLU A 56 -10.55 -5.81 7.81
CA GLU A 56 -10.32 -7.26 7.67
C GLU A 56 -11.51 -7.94 6.96
N GLN A 57 -12.74 -7.61 7.35
CA GLN A 57 -13.93 -8.20 6.75
C GLN A 57 -14.06 -7.83 5.26
N LEU A 58 -13.82 -6.56 4.90
CA LEU A 58 -13.81 -6.09 3.50
C LEU A 58 -12.79 -6.84 2.64
N LEU A 59 -11.65 -7.22 3.23
CA LEU A 59 -10.55 -7.87 2.53
C LEU A 59 -10.66 -9.40 2.51
N SER A 60 -11.31 -10.01 3.51
CA SER A 60 -11.38 -11.47 3.70
C SER A 60 -11.95 -12.26 2.50
N GLY A 61 -12.75 -11.61 1.64
CA GLY A 61 -13.26 -12.21 0.40
C GLY A 61 -12.26 -12.25 -0.76
N LYS A 62 -11.15 -11.51 -0.66
CA LYS A 62 -10.14 -11.35 -1.73
C LYS A 62 -8.72 -11.70 -1.29
N TYR A 63 -8.42 -11.56 0.00
CA TYR A 63 -7.10 -11.75 0.57
C TYR A 63 -7.19 -12.70 1.76
N ASN A 64 -6.13 -13.48 1.97
CA ASN A 64 -5.94 -14.18 3.23
C ASN A 64 -5.36 -13.16 4.23
N CYS A 65 -6.21 -12.68 5.13
CA CYS A 65 -5.83 -11.63 6.08
C CYS A 65 -6.37 -11.88 7.47
N HIS A 66 -5.72 -11.31 8.47
CA HIS A 66 -6.24 -11.24 9.82
C HIS A 66 -5.69 -10.02 10.55
N THR A 67 -6.46 -9.49 11.50
CA THR A 67 -6.02 -8.39 12.35
C THR A 67 -5.11 -8.89 13.46
N VAL A 68 -3.93 -8.28 13.60
CA VAL A 68 -3.02 -8.45 14.74
C VAL A 68 -2.78 -7.08 15.36
N GLN A 69 -3.19 -6.91 16.61
CA GLN A 69 -3.11 -5.62 17.31
C GLN A 69 -3.82 -4.51 16.51
N ASP A 70 -3.07 -3.54 15.99
CA ASP A 70 -3.57 -2.36 15.26
C ASP A 70 -3.27 -2.44 13.75
N GLU A 71 -3.05 -3.65 13.23
CA GLU A 71 -2.64 -3.88 11.85
C GLU A 71 -3.39 -5.07 11.23
N VAL A 72 -3.93 -4.87 10.03
CA VAL A 72 -4.48 -5.97 9.22
C VAL A 72 -3.34 -6.53 8.38
N MET A 73 -2.93 -7.75 8.71
CA MET A 73 -1.85 -8.46 8.02
C MET A 73 -2.42 -9.21 6.82
N LEU A 74 -1.80 -9.04 5.66
CA LEU A 74 -2.12 -9.72 4.40
C LEU A 74 -1.05 -10.78 4.13
N PHE A 75 -1.47 -12.04 4.05
CA PHE A 75 -0.60 -13.18 3.74
C PHE A 75 -0.89 -13.65 2.33
N ARG A 76 0.17 -13.97 1.56
CA ARG A 76 0.01 -14.38 0.15
C ARG A 76 -0.83 -13.38 -0.62
N THR A 77 -0.27 -12.19 -0.83
CA THR A 77 -0.91 -11.22 -1.71
C THR A 77 -0.99 -11.77 -3.15
N HIS A 78 -1.65 -11.05 -4.05
CA HIS A 78 -1.67 -11.40 -5.48
C HIS A 78 -0.27 -11.37 -6.12
N ILE A 79 0.72 -10.79 -5.44
CA ILE A 79 2.13 -10.78 -5.83
C ILE A 79 2.82 -11.94 -5.08
N PRO A 80 3.31 -12.98 -5.78
CA PRO A 80 3.93 -14.14 -5.15
C PRO A 80 5.12 -13.76 -4.26
N GLY A 81 5.24 -14.40 -3.10
CA GLY A 81 6.35 -14.18 -2.16
C GLY A 81 6.32 -12.82 -1.47
N THR A 82 5.14 -12.19 -1.36
CA THR A 82 4.96 -10.91 -0.66
C THR A 82 3.92 -11.01 0.43
N ALA A 83 4.12 -10.18 1.45
CA ALA A 83 3.20 -9.92 2.54
C ALA A 83 2.82 -8.45 2.47
N GLY A 84 1.63 -8.15 2.95
CA GLY A 84 1.18 -6.78 3.10
C GLY A 84 0.70 -6.50 4.49
N SER A 85 0.55 -5.22 4.80
CA SER A 85 -0.07 -4.80 6.04
C SER A 85 -0.76 -3.45 5.88
N ILE A 86 -1.84 -3.27 6.65
CA ILE A 86 -2.64 -2.04 6.65
C ILE A 86 -2.81 -1.57 8.08
N ARG A 87 -2.48 -0.31 8.34
CA ARG A 87 -2.78 0.36 9.61
C ARG A 87 -3.77 1.49 9.38
N SER A 88 -4.67 1.65 10.34
CA SER A 88 -5.68 2.72 10.35
C SER A 88 -5.62 3.43 11.69
N HIS A 89 -5.37 4.74 11.65
CA HIS A 89 -5.38 5.58 12.84
C HIS A 89 -6.27 6.79 12.62
N LEU A 90 -7.15 7.07 13.57
CA LEU A 90 -7.94 8.29 13.58
C LEU A 90 -7.36 9.28 14.58
N ASN A 91 -6.79 10.38 14.08
CA ASN A 91 -6.26 11.45 14.92
C ASN A 91 -7.38 12.47 15.24
N ARG A 92 -7.66 12.74 16.53
CA ARG A 92 -8.55 13.84 17.00
C ARG A 92 -7.93 14.49 18.25
N PRO A 93 -7.86 15.85 18.36
CA PRO A 93 -9.01 16.76 18.28
C PRO A 93 -8.85 18.00 17.37
N GLY A 94 -9.99 18.54 16.88
CA GLY A 94 -10.11 19.82 16.15
C GLY A 94 -10.40 19.68 14.64
N LYS A 95 -9.59 18.88 13.93
CA LYS A 95 -9.83 18.45 12.54
C LYS A 95 -9.52 16.97 12.44
N PRO A 96 -10.53 16.10 12.29
CA PRO A 96 -10.26 14.67 12.24
C PRO A 96 -9.53 14.34 10.94
N VAL A 97 -8.38 13.69 11.08
CA VAL A 97 -7.58 13.16 9.97
C VAL A 97 -7.53 11.66 10.16
N TRP A 98 -7.92 10.94 9.12
CA TRP A 98 -7.78 9.51 9.03
C TRP A 98 -6.44 9.20 8.36
N THR A 99 -5.55 8.57 9.11
CA THR A 99 -4.27 8.09 8.61
C THR A 99 -4.40 6.64 8.21
N LEU A 100 -4.16 6.35 6.93
CA LEU A 100 -4.02 5.00 6.42
C LEU A 100 -2.57 4.75 6.04
N VAL A 101 -2.04 3.61 6.46
CA VAL A 101 -0.70 3.18 6.08
C VAL A 101 -0.82 1.84 5.38
N PHE A 102 -0.39 1.79 4.13
CA PHE A 102 -0.33 0.56 3.34
C PHE A 102 1.12 0.16 3.18
N SER A 103 1.44 -1.11 3.42
CA SER A 103 2.75 -1.69 3.18
C SER A 103 2.63 -2.96 2.36
N ILE A 104 3.49 -3.12 1.36
CA ILE A 104 3.74 -4.39 0.67
C ILE A 104 5.25 -4.64 0.70
N GLN A 105 5.64 -5.84 1.09
CA GLN A 105 7.03 -6.23 1.23
C GLN A 105 7.24 -7.70 0.83
N THR A 106 8.49 -8.06 0.55
CA THR A 106 8.89 -9.46 0.33
C THR A 106 8.80 -10.27 1.62
N GLU A 107 8.18 -11.47 1.60
CA GLU A 107 7.98 -12.35 2.78
C GLU A 107 9.28 -13.00 3.30
N GLY A 108 10.34 -12.97 2.50
CA GLY A 108 11.65 -13.53 2.83
C GLY A 108 12.70 -13.08 1.80
N PRO A 109 13.87 -13.76 1.77
CA PRO A 109 14.92 -13.42 0.82
C PRO A 109 14.43 -13.49 -0.63
N ALA A 110 14.25 -12.33 -1.25
CA ALA A 110 13.93 -12.19 -2.65
C ALA A 110 15.20 -12.34 -3.50
N ARG A 111 15.00 -12.80 -4.74
CA ARG A 111 16.06 -12.87 -5.74
C ARG A 111 15.52 -12.24 -7.01
N PHE A 112 15.98 -11.04 -7.30
CA PHE A 112 15.68 -10.33 -8.54
C PHE A 112 16.70 -10.76 -9.59
N ALA A 113 16.26 -11.20 -10.77
CA ALA A 113 17.18 -11.62 -11.82
C ALA A 113 17.76 -10.43 -12.59
N SER A 114 17.08 -9.27 -12.53
CA SER A 114 17.52 -8.04 -13.17
C SER A 114 17.05 -6.79 -12.41
N CYS A 115 17.59 -5.62 -12.80
CA CYS A 115 17.09 -4.33 -12.33
C CYS A 115 15.64 -4.08 -12.75
N GLU A 116 15.22 -4.54 -13.94
CA GLU A 116 13.84 -4.37 -14.39
C GLU A 116 12.89 -5.27 -13.60
N ASP A 117 13.27 -6.51 -13.24
CA ASP A 117 12.47 -7.37 -12.37
C ASP A 117 12.16 -6.70 -11.01
N LEU A 118 13.13 -5.97 -10.49
CA LEU A 118 12.97 -5.21 -9.25
C LEU A 118 12.05 -4.00 -9.44
N LEU A 119 12.17 -3.28 -10.55
CA LEU A 119 11.25 -2.18 -10.87
C LEU A 119 9.82 -2.67 -11.10
N ASP A 120 9.66 -3.81 -11.76
CA ASP A 120 8.37 -4.46 -11.99
C ASP A 120 7.74 -4.89 -10.66
N TRP A 121 8.53 -5.40 -9.71
CA TRP A 121 8.04 -5.68 -8.35
C TRP A 121 7.46 -4.42 -7.68
N PHE A 122 8.11 -3.27 -7.85
CA PHE A 122 7.63 -2.00 -7.33
C PHE A 122 6.36 -1.51 -8.05
N ASP A 123 6.27 -1.72 -9.37
CA ASP A 123 5.07 -1.43 -10.17
C ASP A 123 3.86 -2.26 -9.70
N ASP A 124 4.07 -3.56 -9.48
CA ASP A 124 3.08 -4.49 -8.96
C ASP A 124 2.68 -4.15 -7.53
N ALA A 125 3.64 -3.89 -6.64
CA ALA A 125 3.37 -3.49 -5.26
C ALA A 125 2.52 -2.21 -5.22
N ARG A 126 2.83 -1.23 -6.07
CA ARG A 126 2.02 -0.01 -6.18
C ARG A 126 0.60 -0.31 -6.64
N ALA A 127 0.45 -1.10 -7.71
CA ALA A 127 -0.88 -1.50 -8.21
C ALA A 127 -1.68 -2.24 -7.13
N GLY A 128 -1.02 -3.09 -6.35
CA GLY A 128 -1.62 -3.78 -5.22
C GLY A 128 -2.11 -2.83 -4.13
N ILE A 129 -1.31 -1.82 -3.76
CA ILE A 129 -1.73 -0.81 -2.78
C ILE A 129 -2.91 0.01 -3.32
N HIS A 130 -2.90 0.39 -4.59
CA HIS A 130 -4.06 1.07 -5.21
C HIS A 130 -5.35 0.25 -5.09
N ALA A 131 -5.28 -1.05 -5.36
CA ALA A 131 -6.44 -1.93 -5.23
C ALA A 131 -6.93 -2.04 -3.78
N LEU A 132 -6.02 -2.06 -2.80
CA LEU A 132 -6.38 -2.03 -1.38
C LEU A 132 -7.06 -0.71 -0.99
N PHE A 133 -6.52 0.42 -1.45
CA PHE A 133 -7.11 1.74 -1.23
C PHE A 133 -8.55 1.80 -1.75
N ASP A 134 -8.79 1.37 -3.00
CA ASP A 134 -10.12 1.38 -3.61
C ASP A 134 -11.14 0.49 -2.89
N ILE A 135 -10.68 -0.53 -2.14
CA ILE A 135 -11.56 -1.39 -1.34
C ILE A 135 -11.85 -0.77 0.04
N ILE A 136 -10.85 -0.13 0.64
CA ILE A 136 -10.91 0.33 2.03
C ILE A 136 -11.54 1.72 2.14
N VAL A 137 -11.23 2.61 1.20
CA VAL A 137 -11.65 4.01 1.26
C VAL A 137 -13.05 4.14 0.66
N PRO A 138 -14.07 4.56 1.43
CA PRO A 138 -15.41 4.78 0.91
C PRO A 138 -15.43 5.77 -0.26
N GLU A 139 -16.29 5.52 -1.24
CA GLU A 139 -16.41 6.37 -2.44
C GLU A 139 -16.75 7.84 -2.08
N GLU A 140 -17.49 8.07 -1.00
CA GLU A 140 -17.83 9.41 -0.52
C GLU A 140 -16.57 10.22 -0.13
N ILE A 141 -15.55 9.55 0.42
CA ILE A 141 -14.24 10.17 0.69
C ILE A 141 -13.52 10.45 -0.62
N ILE A 142 -13.49 9.47 -1.53
CA ILE A 142 -12.83 9.61 -2.84
C ILE A 142 -13.43 10.79 -3.61
N GLN A 143 -14.75 10.98 -3.55
CA GLN A 143 -15.42 12.12 -4.18
C GLN A 143 -15.11 13.46 -3.52
N ALA A 144 -14.94 13.49 -2.20
CA ALA A 144 -14.56 14.70 -1.47
C ALA A 144 -13.10 15.13 -1.71
N LEU A 145 -12.25 14.22 -2.20
CA LEU A 145 -10.85 14.49 -2.53
C LEU A 145 -10.63 14.97 -3.98
N LYS A 146 -11.66 14.93 -4.84
CA LYS A 146 -11.62 15.42 -6.24
C LYS A 146 -11.87 16.93 -6.31
#